data_AF-A0A7X7YPJ5-F1
#
_entry.id   AF-A0A7X7YPJ5-F1
#
_cell.length_a   1.000
_cell.length_b   1.000
_cell.length_c   1.000
_cell.angle_alpha   90.00
_cell.angle_beta   90.00
_cell.angle_gamma   90.00
#
_symmetry.space_group_name_H-M   'P 1'
#
loop_
_entity.id
_entity.type
_entity.pdbx_description
1 polymer ?
#
loop_
_entity_poly.entity_id
_entity_poly.type
_entity_poly.pdbx_seq_one_letter_code
_entity_poly.pdbx_strand_id
1 'polypeptide(L)'
;MIQIKDTLISEDIFETCFVCDLGKCKGMCCVEGDAGAPLTHEEYEAIKDVLPEIWDDLSPKARELIEKQGIAYIDDDGELVTSIIKGRE
;
A
#
# COMPACT_ATOMS: atom_id res chain seq x y z
N MET A 1 -23.20 17.99 -1.91
CA MET A 1 -23.41 16.58 -2.29
C MET A 1 -24.22 16.54 -3.58
N ILE A 2 -23.75 15.85 -4.61
CA ILE A 2 -24.44 15.71 -5.91
C ILE A 2 -25.06 14.32 -6.00
N GLN A 3 -26.31 14.23 -6.47
CA GLN A 3 -26.98 12.95 -6.71
C GLN A 3 -26.93 12.58 -8.19
N ILE A 4 -26.46 11.36 -8.50
CA ILE A 4 -26.54 10.75 -9.84
C ILE A 4 -27.28 9.43 -9.71
N LYS A 5 -28.51 9.37 -10.25
CA LYS A 5 -29.43 8.24 -10.07
C LYS A 5 -29.64 7.94 -8.58
N ASP A 6 -29.17 6.79 -8.12
CA ASP A 6 -29.25 6.25 -6.77
C ASP A 6 -27.94 6.42 -5.97
N THR A 7 -26.93 7.12 -6.51
CA THR A 7 -25.64 7.37 -5.84
C THR A 7 -25.54 8.83 -5.36
N LEU A 8 -25.15 9.02 -4.11
CA LEU A 8 -24.79 10.33 -3.54
C LEU A 8 -23.27 10.51 -3.55
N ILE A 9 -22.81 11.61 -4.15
CA ILE A 9 -21.39 11.91 -4.34
C ILE A 9 -21.05 13.20 -3.57
N SER A 10 -19.91 13.23 -2.88
CA SER A 10 -19.43 14.49 -2.28
C SER A 10 -19.07 15.51 -3.35
N GLU A 11 -19.37 16.78 -3.11
CA GLU A 11 -18.88 17.87 -3.99
C GLU A 11 -17.36 18.01 -3.91
N ASP A 12 -16.74 17.54 -2.82
CA ASP A 12 -15.28 17.55 -2.66
C ASP A 12 -14.58 16.79 -3.79
N ILE A 13 -15.27 15.88 -4.48
CA ILE A 13 -14.70 15.13 -5.61
C ILE A 13 -14.18 16.03 -6.74
N PHE A 14 -14.73 17.24 -6.90
CA PHE A 14 -14.29 18.18 -7.94
C PHE A 14 -13.03 18.94 -7.56
N GLU A 15 -12.72 19.02 -6.26
CA GLU A 15 -11.60 19.79 -5.71
C GLU A 15 -10.47 18.91 -5.17
N THR A 16 -10.79 17.66 -4.82
CA THR A 16 -9.85 16.72 -4.22
C THR A 16 -8.86 16.20 -5.26
N CYS A 17 -7.57 16.31 -4.94
CA CYS A 17 -6.50 15.73 -5.72
C CYS A 17 -6.23 14.29 -5.26
N PHE A 18 -6.66 13.30 -6.06
CA PHE A 18 -6.50 11.88 -5.74
C PHE A 18 -5.11 11.31 -6.11
N VAL A 19 -4.30 12.07 -6.85
CA VAL A 19 -2.93 11.68 -7.19
C VAL A 19 -1.96 12.28 -6.18
N CYS A 20 -0.99 11.48 -5.73
CA CYS A 20 0.06 11.94 -4.83
C CYS A 20 0.89 13.06 -5.45
N ASP A 21 1.03 14.18 -4.73
CA ASP A 21 2.00 15.23 -5.06
C ASP A 21 3.36 14.91 -4.44
N LEU A 22 4.15 14.09 -5.14
CA LEU A 22 5.48 13.66 -4.67
C LEU A 22 6.45 14.83 -4.48
N GLY A 23 6.27 15.95 -5.20
CA GLY A 23 7.08 17.15 -5.01
C GLY A 23 6.85 17.80 -3.64
N LYS A 24 5.60 17.75 -3.15
CA LYS A 24 5.23 18.23 -1.82
C LYS A 24 5.53 17.22 -0.71
N CYS A 25 5.07 15.98 -0.84
CA CYS A 25 5.17 15.00 0.24
C CYS A 25 6.53 14.31 0.33
N LYS A 26 7.28 14.24 -0.78
CA LYS A 26 8.58 13.56 -0.90
C LYS A 26 8.56 12.11 -0.40
N GLY A 27 7.42 11.43 -0.52
CA GLY A 27 7.23 10.05 -0.06
C GLY A 27 6.97 9.90 1.44
N MET A 28 6.83 11.00 2.20
CA MET A 28 6.62 10.93 3.66
C MET A 28 5.39 10.10 4.04
N CYS A 29 4.31 10.14 3.25
CA CYS A 29 3.12 9.32 3.49
C CYS A 29 3.32 7.82 3.22
N CYS A 30 4.26 7.46 2.34
CA CYS A 30 4.60 6.06 2.05
C CYS A 30 5.54 5.47 3.10
N VAL A 31 6.25 6.32 3.83
CA VAL A 31 7.09 5.92 4.96
C VAL A 31 6.23 5.96 6.21
N GLU A 32 5.81 7.12 6.70
CA GLU A 32 5.08 7.27 7.97
C GLU A 32 3.63 6.76 7.95
N GLY A 33 3.20 6.07 6.89
CA GLY A 33 1.89 5.42 6.82
C GLY A 33 1.80 4.24 7.79
N ASP A 34 0.60 4.03 8.35
CA ASP A 34 0.31 3.03 9.37
C ASP A 34 -0.11 1.66 8.82
N ALA A 35 -0.41 1.59 7.52
CA ALA A 35 -0.78 0.38 6.80
C ALA A 35 0.02 0.19 5.51
N GLY A 36 0.13 -1.06 5.07
CA GLY A 36 0.72 -1.40 3.77
C GLY A 36 -0.15 -0.95 2.60
N ALA A 37 0.43 -0.98 1.40
CA ALA A 37 -0.32 -0.78 0.18
C ALA A 37 -1.27 -1.98 -0.05
N PRO A 38 -2.58 -1.75 -0.31
CA PRO A 38 -3.51 -2.83 -0.65
C PRO A 38 -3.06 -3.58 -1.90
N LEU A 39 -3.27 -4.90 -1.89
CA LEU A 39 -2.92 -5.83 -2.96
C LEU A 39 -4.12 -6.66 -3.38
N THR A 40 -4.28 -6.81 -4.69
CA THR A 40 -5.07 -7.89 -5.27
C THR A 40 -4.34 -9.23 -5.13
N HIS A 41 -5.07 -10.34 -5.29
CA HIS A 41 -4.45 -11.66 -5.26
C HIS A 41 -3.47 -11.85 -6.43
N GLU A 42 -3.79 -11.30 -7.60
CA GLU A 42 -2.93 -11.32 -8.77
C GLU A 42 -1.61 -10.56 -8.54
N GLU A 43 -1.67 -9.39 -7.90
CA GLU A 43 -0.47 -8.62 -7.55
C GLU A 43 0.39 -9.35 -6.50
N TYR A 44 -0.24 -9.99 -5.51
CA TYR A 44 0.48 -10.78 -4.52
C TYR A 44 1.31 -11.90 -5.17
N GLU A 45 0.71 -12.70 -6.06
CA GLU A 45 1.45 -13.78 -6.73
C GLU A 45 2.54 -13.22 -7.65
N ALA A 46 2.28 -12.13 -8.37
CA ALA A 46 3.29 -11.48 -9.22
C ALA A 46 4.50 -10.97 -8.41
N ILE A 47 4.27 -10.37 -7.24
CA ILE A 47 5.34 -9.91 -6.34
C ILE A 47 6.14 -11.10 -5.81
N LYS A 48 5.47 -12.19 -5.46
CA LYS A 48 6.10 -13.41 -4.96
C LYS A 48 6.99 -14.08 -6.01
N ASP A 49 6.58 -14.06 -7.28
CA ASP A 49 7.34 -14.61 -8.39
C ASP A 49 8.63 -13.81 -8.66
N VAL A 50 8.58 -12.48 -8.57
CA VAL A 50 9.76 -11.61 -8.78
C VAL A 50 10.65 -11.47 -7.54
N LEU A 51 10.14 -11.80 -6.35
CA LEU A 51 10.86 -11.65 -5.08
C LEU A 51 12.29 -12.23 -5.09
N PRO A 52 12.57 -13.42 -5.67
CA PRO A 52 13.92 -13.96 -5.72
C PRO A 52 14.89 -13.11 -6.56
N GLU A 53 14.39 -12.40 -7.57
CA GLU A 53 15.21 -11.54 -8.45
C GLU A 53 15.64 -10.24 -7.75
N ILE A 54 14.79 -9.72 -6.87
CA ILE A 54 15.04 -8.47 -6.12
C ILE A 54 15.53 -8.71 -4.69
N TRP A 55 15.72 -9.95 -4.27
CA TRP A 55 15.98 -10.31 -2.86
C TRP A 55 17.21 -9.61 -2.29
N ASP A 56 18.28 -9.49 -3.09
CA ASP A 56 19.54 -8.88 -2.65
C ASP A 56 19.48 -7.34 -2.62
N ASP A 57 18.51 -6.73 -3.31
CA ASP A 57 18.25 -5.29 -3.26
C ASP A 57 17.47 -4.88 -2.00
N LEU A 58 16.84 -5.84 -1.32
CA LEU A 58 16.07 -5.60 -0.11
C LEU A 58 16.98 -5.37 1.11
N SER A 59 16.56 -4.43 1.95
CA SER A 59 17.23 -4.19 3.23
C SER A 59 17.22 -5.46 4.10
N PRO A 60 18.22 -5.66 4.98
CA PRO A 60 18.22 -6.82 5.88
C PRO A 60 16.94 -6.92 6.74
N LYS A 61 16.37 -5.77 7.12
CA LYS A 61 15.11 -5.72 7.88
C LYS A 61 13.91 -6.18 7.06
N ALA A 62 13.83 -5.77 5.79
CA ALA A 62 12.76 -6.20 4.89
C ALA A 62 12.83 -7.71 4.66
N ARG A 63 14.03 -8.25 4.44
CA ARG A 63 14.24 -9.71 4.32
C ARG A 63 13.79 -10.46 5.57
N GLU A 64 14.23 -10.02 6.75
CA GLU A 64 13.83 -10.63 8.02
C GLU A 64 12.30 -10.59 8.24
N LEU A 65 11.65 -9.50 7.85
CA LEU A 65 10.19 -9.36 7.94
C LEU A 65 9.49 -10.33 6.98
N ILE A 66 9.93 -10.38 5.72
CA ILE A 66 9.34 -11.24 4.69
C ILE A 66 9.52 -12.72 5.06
N GLU A 67 10.65 -13.12 5.62
CA GLU A 67 10.85 -14.49 6.12
C GLU A 67 9.88 -14.86 7.25
N LYS A 68 9.48 -13.89 8.09
CA LYS A 68 8.61 -14.11 9.25
C LYS A 68 7.13 -14.09 8.91
N GLN A 69 6.68 -13.12 8.11
CA GLN A 69 5.25 -12.89 7.86
C GLN A 69 4.85 -13.02 6.38
N GLY A 70 5.83 -13.11 5.47
CA GLY A 70 5.60 -13.04 4.03
C GLY A 70 5.62 -11.61 3.48
N ILE A 71 5.33 -11.47 2.19
CA ILE A 71 5.31 -10.19 1.48
C ILE A 71 4.07 -9.33 1.80
N ALA A 72 3.05 -9.90 2.44
CA ALA A 72 1.79 -9.26 2.75
C ALA A 72 1.17 -9.83 4.02
N TYR A 73 0.26 -9.08 4.63
CA TYR A 73 -0.57 -9.48 5.77
C TYR A 73 -2.02 -9.00 5.58
N ILE A 74 -2.94 -9.51 6.41
CA ILE A 74 -4.32 -8.99 6.47
C ILE A 74 -4.36 -7.95 7.57
N ASP A 75 -4.76 -6.72 7.24
CA ASP A 75 -4.87 -5.62 8.21
C ASP A 75 -6.17 -5.68 9.05
N ASP A 76 -6.37 -4.65 9.88
CA ASP A 76 -7.51 -4.55 10.79
C ASP A 76 -8.85 -4.35 10.04
N ASP A 77 -8.80 -3.88 8.79
CA ASP A 77 -9.96 -3.71 7.91
C ASP A 77 -10.27 -5.00 7.10
N GLY A 78 -9.42 -6.02 7.22
CA GLY A 78 -9.56 -7.29 6.52
C GLY A 78 -9.04 -7.28 5.09
N GLU A 79 -8.25 -6.27 4.72
CA GLU A 79 -7.64 -6.14 3.39
C GLU A 79 -6.25 -6.77 3.35
N LEU A 80 -5.90 -7.37 2.21
CA LEU A 80 -4.55 -7.86 1.96
C LEU A 80 -3.64 -6.68 1.62
N VAL A 81 -2.63 -6.42 2.44
CA VAL A 81 -1.73 -5.28 2.29
C VAL A 81 -0.27 -5.71 2.33
N THR A 82 0.62 -4.95 1.70
CA THR A 82 2.07 -5.22 1.72
C THR A 82 2.63 -5.19 3.14
N SER A 83 3.60 -6.07 3.41
CA SER A 83 4.35 -6.10 4.67
C SER A 83 5.10 -4.80 4.94
N ILE A 84 4.90 -4.23 6.13
CA ILE A 84 5.59 -3.03 6.62
C ILE A 84 6.39 -3.29 7.90
N ILE A 85 7.52 -2.63 8.04
CA ILE A 85 8.48 -2.64 9.12
C ILE A 85 8.01 -1.67 10.19
N LYS A 86 7.63 -2.22 11.36
CA LYS A 86 7.27 -1.44 12.57
C LYS A 86 6.14 -0.42 12.34
N GLY A 87 5.23 -0.68 11.40
CA GLY A 87 4.04 0.15 11.18
C GLY A 87 4.31 1.50 10.52
N ARG A 88 5.42 1.64 9.76
CA ARG A 88 5.84 2.93 9.15
C ARG A 88 6.95 2.81 8.08
N GLU A 89 7.14 1.66 7.43
CA GLU A 89 8.16 1.49 6.37
C GLU A 89 7.96 0.19 5.58
#